data_AF-A0A2N2IUI3-F1
#
_entry.id   AF-A0A2N2IUI3-F1
#
_cell.length_a   1.000
_cell.length_b   1.000
_cell.length_c   1.000
_cell.angle_alpha   90.00
_cell.angle_beta   90.00
_cell.angle_gamma   90.00
#
_symmetry.space_group_name_H-M   'P 1'
#
loop_
_entity.id
_entity.type
_entity.pdbx_description
1 polymer ?
#
loop_
_entity_poly.entity_id
_entity_poly.type
_entity_poly.pdbx_seq_one_letter_code
_entity_poly.pdbx_strand_id
1 'polypeptide(L)'
;MAFDAVNMADWQISEAAEKNMPTPEEWRDKLGLEKDEILPMGRLAKLDFLKIINRLKNKPDGKYIEVTAITPTPLGEGKSTTSCGLMEGLGKRGKNVGGALRQPSGGPTMNVKGTAAGGGNSLLIPMTEFSLGLTGDINDIMNAHNLGMVAMTARMQHERNYNDEQLARLTGMRRLDIDPTRVEFGWIIDFCAQALRNIVIGLGGRTDGYTMQSKFGIAVGSELMAILSIATDLADLKERINNITVAFDKSGKPVTCRDLEVGNAMAAFMRNTINPTLMCTAEYNPCLVHAGPFANIAVGQ
;
A
#
# COMPACT_ATOMS: atom_id res chain seq x y z
N MET A 1 -32.09 6.76 -7.08
CA MET A 1 -32.62 7.76 -6.12
C MET A 1 -31.53 8.01 -5.11
N ALA A 2 -31.34 9.25 -4.66
CA ALA A 2 -30.40 9.55 -3.59
C ALA A 2 -30.90 8.93 -2.27
N PHE A 3 -29.96 8.46 -1.44
CA PHE A 3 -30.22 7.99 -0.09
C PHE A 3 -30.46 9.17 0.86
N ASP A 4 -31.15 8.92 1.98
CA ASP A 4 -31.40 9.93 3.00
C ASP A 4 -30.14 10.16 3.86
N ALA A 5 -29.21 10.95 3.32
CA ALA A 5 -27.95 11.27 3.98
C ALA A 5 -28.08 12.15 5.24
N VAL A 6 -29.30 12.60 5.59
CA VAL A 6 -29.57 13.31 6.84
C VAL A 6 -29.77 12.30 7.98
N ASN A 7 -30.49 11.22 7.71
CA ASN A 7 -30.87 10.24 8.74
C ASN A 7 -30.07 8.94 8.67
N MET A 8 -29.46 8.61 7.52
CA MET A 8 -28.64 7.43 7.34
C MET A 8 -27.17 7.75 7.61
N ALA A 9 -26.52 6.92 8.43
CA ALA A 9 -25.07 6.94 8.55
C ALA A 9 -24.42 6.43 7.25
N ASP A 10 -23.19 6.86 6.97
CA ASP A 10 -22.48 6.53 5.73
C ASP A 10 -22.38 5.02 5.47
N TRP A 11 -22.19 4.20 6.52
CA TRP A 11 -22.14 2.74 6.38
C TRP A 11 -23.50 2.15 5.96
N GLN A 12 -24.62 2.74 6.38
CA GLN A 12 -25.96 2.32 5.96
C GLN A 12 -26.21 2.67 4.50
N ILE A 13 -25.71 3.83 4.06
CA ILE A 13 -25.77 4.24 2.65
C ILE A 13 -24.94 3.26 1.81
N SER A 14 -23.71 2.94 2.24
CA SER A 14 -22.87 1.93 1.60
C SER A 14 -23.59 0.59 1.49
N GLU A 15 -24.10 0.03 2.60
CA GLU A 15 -24.80 -1.25 2.62
C GLU A 15 -26.04 -1.27 1.70
N ALA A 16 -26.80 -0.17 1.67
CA ALA A 16 -27.96 -0.04 0.80
C ALA A 16 -27.58 0.02 -0.69
N ALA A 17 -26.50 0.74 -1.04
CA ALA A 17 -25.99 0.84 -2.40
C ALA A 17 -25.34 -0.47 -2.88
N GLU A 18 -24.67 -1.21 -1.98
CA GLU A 18 -23.98 -2.46 -2.29
C GLU A 18 -24.90 -3.54 -2.89
N LYS A 19 -26.22 -3.48 -2.64
CA LYS A 19 -27.21 -4.44 -3.17
C LYS A 19 -27.25 -4.52 -4.69
N ASN A 20 -26.90 -3.44 -5.39
CA ASN A 20 -26.84 -3.42 -6.86
C ASN A 20 -25.44 -3.06 -7.37
N MET A 21 -24.42 -3.26 -6.54
CA MET A 21 -23.03 -3.05 -6.95
C MET A 21 -22.69 -4.03 -8.09
N PRO A 22 -22.09 -3.55 -9.20
CA PRO A 22 -21.71 -4.45 -10.28
C PRO A 22 -20.69 -5.48 -9.80
N THR A 23 -20.92 -6.72 -10.20
CA THR A 23 -19.99 -7.84 -10.03
C THR A 23 -18.72 -7.63 -10.86
N PRO A 24 -17.61 -8.33 -10.56
CA PRO A 24 -16.41 -8.29 -11.39
C PRO A 24 -16.68 -8.55 -12.88
N GLU A 25 -17.58 -9.48 -13.21
CA GLU A 25 -17.93 -9.79 -14.60
C GLU A 25 -18.68 -8.62 -15.27
N GLU A 26 -19.64 -8.01 -14.59
CA GLU A 26 -20.34 -6.83 -15.12
C GLU A 26 -19.40 -5.63 -15.27
N TRP A 27 -18.42 -5.47 -14.37
CA TRP A 27 -17.37 -4.46 -14.52
C TRP A 27 -16.51 -4.70 -15.75
N ARG A 28 -16.14 -5.97 -16.02
CA ARG A 28 -15.39 -6.33 -17.21
C ARG A 28 -16.11 -5.84 -18.47
N ASP A 29 -17.40 -6.14 -18.57
CA ASP A 29 -18.21 -5.78 -19.73
C ASP A 29 -18.42 -4.25 -19.81
N LYS A 30 -18.73 -3.59 -18.68
CA LYS A 30 -18.95 -2.14 -18.61
C LYS A 30 -17.72 -1.31 -18.96
N LEU A 31 -16.52 -1.81 -18.63
CA LEU A 31 -15.25 -1.12 -18.89
C LEU A 31 -14.56 -1.59 -20.17
N GLY A 32 -15.09 -2.62 -20.86
CA GLY A 32 -14.46 -3.18 -22.05
C GLY A 32 -13.10 -3.81 -21.77
N LEU A 33 -12.98 -4.48 -20.62
CA LEU A 33 -11.77 -5.21 -20.21
C LEU A 33 -11.74 -6.60 -20.87
N GLU A 34 -10.55 -7.11 -21.14
CA GLU A 34 -10.36 -8.48 -21.58
C GLU A 34 -10.43 -9.46 -20.42
N LYS A 35 -10.66 -10.74 -20.72
CA LYS A 35 -10.91 -11.79 -19.72
C LYS A 35 -9.80 -11.90 -18.66
N ASP A 36 -8.56 -11.65 -19.05
CA ASP A 36 -7.37 -11.79 -18.21
C ASP A 36 -6.81 -10.46 -17.71
N GLU A 37 -7.56 -9.36 -17.87
CA GLU A 37 -7.26 -8.02 -17.35
C GLU A 37 -7.97 -7.72 -16.03
N ILE A 38 -8.93 -8.56 -15.63
CA ILE A 38 -9.64 -8.47 -14.36
C ILE A 38 -9.31 -9.68 -13.49
N LEU A 39 -8.96 -9.42 -12.23
CA LEU A 39 -8.55 -10.41 -11.25
C LEU A 39 -9.57 -10.39 -10.10
N PRO A 40 -10.61 -11.26 -10.13
CA PRO A 40 -11.65 -11.27 -9.10
C PRO A 40 -11.08 -11.52 -7.71
N MET A 41 -11.51 -10.71 -6.74
CA MET A 41 -11.17 -10.75 -5.32
C MET A 41 -12.47 -10.74 -4.51
N GLY A 42 -13.16 -11.89 -4.47
CA GLY A 42 -14.50 -11.97 -3.92
C GLY A 42 -15.48 -11.11 -4.72
N ARG A 43 -16.11 -10.12 -4.05
CA ARG A 43 -17.02 -9.17 -4.70
C ARG A 43 -16.32 -7.96 -5.36
N LEU A 44 -15.02 -7.80 -5.11
CA LEU A 44 -14.17 -6.80 -5.76
C LEU A 44 -13.34 -7.43 -6.87
N ALA A 45 -12.54 -6.62 -7.55
CA ALA A 45 -11.51 -7.09 -8.45
C ALA A 45 -10.28 -6.20 -8.39
N LYS A 46 -9.12 -6.77 -8.67
CA LYS A 46 -7.93 -6.04 -9.11
C LYS A 46 -7.90 -5.96 -10.63
N LEU A 47 -7.27 -4.94 -11.18
CA LEU A 47 -7.05 -4.81 -12.61
C LEU A 47 -5.58 -5.08 -12.94
N ASP A 48 -5.30 -5.97 -13.89
CA ASP A 48 -3.95 -6.21 -14.39
C ASP A 48 -3.51 -5.00 -15.22
N PHE A 49 -2.95 -3.99 -14.55
CA PHE A 49 -2.70 -2.69 -15.16
C PHE A 49 -1.65 -2.79 -16.28
N LEU A 50 -0.70 -3.74 -16.17
CA LEU A 50 0.33 -3.94 -17.19
C LEU A 50 -0.27 -4.44 -18.49
N LYS A 51 -1.21 -5.40 -18.44
CA LYS A 51 -1.90 -5.85 -19.66
C LYS A 51 -2.72 -4.72 -20.27
N ILE A 52 -3.49 -4.03 -19.43
CA ILE A 52 -4.37 -2.94 -19.86
C ILE A 52 -3.57 -1.81 -20.52
N ILE A 53 -2.53 -1.31 -19.86
CA ILE A 53 -1.74 -0.17 -20.39
C ILE A 53 -0.99 -0.56 -21.65
N ASN A 54 -0.47 -1.79 -21.75
CA ASN A 54 0.22 -2.27 -22.95
C ASN A 54 -0.72 -2.43 -24.14
N ARG A 55 -1.94 -2.94 -23.91
CA ARG A 55 -2.97 -3.05 -24.95
C ARG A 55 -3.45 -1.68 -25.41
N LEU A 56 -3.62 -0.75 -24.47
CA LEU A 56 -4.18 0.58 -24.73
C LEU A 56 -3.11 1.63 -25.06
N LYS A 57 -1.82 1.29 -25.14
CA LYS A 57 -0.70 2.24 -25.34
C LYS A 57 -0.82 3.21 -26.53
N ASN A 58 -1.61 2.85 -27.53
CA ASN A 58 -1.83 3.65 -28.74
C ASN A 58 -3.14 4.49 -28.69
N LYS A 59 -3.91 4.39 -27.60
CA LYS A 59 -5.11 5.20 -27.38
C LYS A 59 -4.71 6.57 -26.83
N PRO A 60 -5.43 7.64 -27.18
CA PRO A 60 -5.21 8.93 -26.56
C PRO A 60 -5.65 8.90 -25.09
N ASP A 61 -4.89 9.59 -24.23
CA ASP A 61 -5.25 9.77 -22.84
C ASP A 61 -6.56 10.56 -22.68
N GLY A 62 -7.28 10.23 -21.61
CA GLY A 62 -8.44 10.99 -21.17
C GLY A 62 -8.07 12.37 -20.62
N LYS A 63 -9.07 13.11 -20.13
CA LYS A 63 -8.83 14.35 -19.38
C LYS A 63 -8.47 14.01 -17.94
N TYR A 64 -7.34 14.52 -17.47
CA TYR A 64 -6.91 14.40 -16.07
C TYR A 64 -7.42 15.60 -15.26
N ILE A 65 -8.14 15.33 -14.18
CA ILE A 65 -8.68 16.35 -13.27
C ILE A 65 -8.15 16.05 -11.87
N GLU A 66 -7.27 16.90 -11.38
CA GLU A 66 -6.75 16.80 -10.02
C GLU A 66 -7.67 17.53 -9.04
N VAL A 67 -8.05 16.86 -7.96
CA VAL A 67 -8.83 17.45 -6.87
C VAL A 67 -7.91 17.69 -5.67
N THR A 68 -7.71 18.97 -5.34
CA THR A 68 -6.92 19.40 -4.19
C THR A 68 -7.78 20.20 -3.20
N ALA A 69 -7.21 20.59 -2.07
CA ALA A 69 -7.88 21.37 -1.03
C ALA A 69 -6.96 22.46 -0.48
N ILE A 70 -7.56 23.40 0.26
CA ILE A 70 -6.82 24.35 1.09
C ILE A 70 -6.08 23.63 2.24
N THR A 71 -5.27 24.37 2.99
CA THR A 71 -4.64 23.85 4.22
C THR A 71 -5.68 23.23 5.15
N PRO A 72 -5.49 21.96 5.59
CA PRO A 72 -6.47 21.27 6.41
C PRO A 72 -6.75 21.98 7.74
N THR A 73 -8.01 21.93 8.16
CA THR A 73 -8.53 22.49 9.41
C THR A 73 -9.26 21.41 10.22
N PRO A 74 -9.48 21.60 11.53
CA PRO A 74 -10.26 20.65 12.34
C PRO A 74 -11.71 20.45 11.88
N LEU A 75 -12.26 21.33 11.04
CA LEU A 75 -13.63 21.24 10.53
C LEU A 75 -13.76 20.27 9.35
N GLY A 76 -12.65 19.93 8.68
CA GLY A 76 -12.61 19.06 7.52
C GLY A 76 -13.07 19.72 6.22
N GLU A 77 -12.42 19.36 5.12
CA GLU A 77 -12.62 20.00 3.81
C GLU A 77 -13.41 19.15 2.81
N GLY A 78 -13.69 17.88 3.14
CA GLY A 78 -14.50 17.01 2.29
C GLY A 78 -13.86 16.62 0.95
N LYS A 79 -12.52 16.59 0.84
CA LYS A 79 -11.82 16.33 -0.43
C LYS A 79 -12.23 15.03 -1.14
N SER A 80 -12.31 13.91 -0.42
CA SER A 80 -12.74 12.63 -1.00
C SER A 80 -14.22 12.66 -1.41
N THR A 81 -15.08 13.28 -0.60
CA THR A 81 -16.50 13.47 -0.90
C THR A 81 -16.68 14.29 -2.18
N THR A 82 -15.93 15.38 -2.33
CA THR A 82 -15.93 16.21 -3.55
C THR A 82 -15.42 15.45 -4.77
N SER A 83 -14.41 14.60 -4.60
CA SER A 83 -13.89 13.76 -5.69
C SER A 83 -14.95 12.76 -6.18
N CYS A 84 -15.65 12.09 -5.24
CA CYS A 84 -16.76 11.19 -5.57
C CYS A 84 -17.91 11.93 -6.24
N GLY A 85 -18.36 13.05 -5.65
CA GLY A 85 -19.46 13.84 -6.20
C GLY A 85 -19.16 14.42 -7.58
N LEU A 86 -17.90 14.77 -7.87
CA LEU A 86 -17.48 15.20 -9.20
C LEU A 86 -17.60 14.07 -10.23
N MET A 87 -17.17 12.85 -9.88
CA MET A 87 -17.34 11.67 -10.73
C MET A 87 -18.82 11.39 -11.02
N GLU A 88 -19.65 11.39 -9.98
CA GLU A 88 -21.09 11.14 -10.09
C GLU A 88 -21.79 12.23 -10.92
N GLY A 89 -21.47 13.50 -10.67
CA GLY A 89 -22.00 14.63 -11.41
C GLY A 89 -21.63 14.59 -12.90
N LEU A 90 -20.39 14.25 -13.24
CA LEU A 90 -19.98 14.05 -14.64
C LEU A 90 -20.68 12.83 -15.27
N GLY A 91 -20.84 11.74 -14.51
CA GLY A 91 -21.56 10.54 -14.92
C GLY A 91 -23.02 10.83 -15.27
N LYS A 92 -23.74 11.56 -14.42
CA LYS A 92 -25.12 12.01 -14.69
C LYS A 92 -25.25 12.88 -15.93
N ARG A 93 -24.17 13.58 -16.32
CA ARG A 93 -24.11 14.36 -17.56
C ARG A 93 -23.71 13.54 -18.79
N GLY A 94 -23.68 12.20 -18.67
CA GLY A 94 -23.37 11.28 -19.75
C GLY A 94 -21.89 11.26 -20.15
N LYS A 95 -20.99 11.71 -19.27
CA LYS A 95 -19.53 11.59 -19.53
C LYS A 95 -19.04 10.21 -19.12
N ASN A 96 -18.14 9.63 -19.92
CA ASN A 96 -17.36 8.47 -19.51
C ASN A 96 -16.31 8.93 -18.51
N VAL A 97 -16.53 8.64 -17.23
CA VAL A 97 -15.74 9.15 -16.11
C VAL A 97 -15.51 8.06 -15.08
N GLY A 98 -14.27 8.01 -14.59
CA GLY A 98 -13.87 7.32 -13.38
C GLY A 98 -12.87 8.16 -12.62
N GLY A 99 -12.28 7.61 -11.57
CA GLY A 99 -11.27 8.31 -10.79
C GLY A 99 -10.32 7.37 -10.08
N ALA A 100 -9.36 7.94 -9.38
CA ALA A 100 -8.41 7.22 -8.56
C ALA A 100 -8.36 7.85 -7.15
N LEU A 101 -8.30 7.00 -6.12
CA LEU A 101 -8.16 7.40 -4.73
C LEU A 101 -7.15 6.50 -4.02
N ARG A 102 -6.55 7.01 -2.95
CA ARG A 102 -5.61 6.24 -2.13
C ARG A 102 -6.34 5.24 -1.25
N GLN A 103 -5.73 4.08 -1.07
CA GLN A 103 -6.09 3.13 -0.04
C GLN A 103 -5.79 3.72 1.36
N PRO A 104 -6.74 3.68 2.29
CA PRO A 104 -6.50 4.12 3.66
C PRO A 104 -5.79 3.02 4.46
N SER A 105 -5.02 3.44 5.46
CA SER A 105 -4.54 2.56 6.53
C SER A 105 -5.72 2.13 7.42
N GLY A 106 -5.76 0.87 7.83
CA GLY A 106 -6.72 0.37 8.82
C GLY A 106 -6.42 0.88 10.24
N GLY A 107 -5.18 1.28 10.52
CA GLY A 107 -4.76 1.77 11.83
C GLY A 107 -5.55 3.00 12.31
N PRO A 108 -5.65 4.09 11.53
CA PRO A 108 -6.48 5.24 11.87
C PRO A 108 -7.99 4.95 11.89
N THR A 109 -8.47 4.06 11.02
CA THR A 109 -9.88 3.62 10.94
C THR A 109 -10.35 3.08 12.28
N MET A 110 -9.51 2.29 12.97
CA MET A 110 -9.82 1.69 14.26
C MET A 110 -9.66 2.64 15.45
N ASN A 111 -9.36 3.92 15.22
CA ASN A 111 -9.11 4.89 16.27
C ASN A 111 -10.09 6.07 16.17
N VAL A 112 -9.62 7.28 15.82
CA VAL A 112 -10.43 8.50 15.83
C VAL A 112 -10.98 8.86 14.45
N LYS A 113 -10.29 8.46 13.37
CA LYS A 113 -10.69 8.80 12.01
C LYS A 113 -11.64 7.72 11.53
N GLY A 114 -12.89 8.07 11.26
CA GLY A 114 -13.79 7.22 10.49
C GLY A 114 -13.24 6.95 9.09
N THR A 115 -14.08 6.40 8.23
CA THR A 115 -13.69 6.06 6.85
C THR A 115 -13.21 7.27 6.03
N ALA A 116 -12.22 7.06 5.15
CA ALA A 116 -11.73 8.06 4.21
C ALA A 116 -12.45 8.01 2.83
N ALA A 117 -13.51 7.21 2.72
CA ALA A 117 -14.19 6.86 1.47
C ALA A 117 -15.00 8.00 0.83
N GLY A 118 -15.15 9.13 1.51
CA GLY A 118 -16.14 10.16 1.19
C GLY A 118 -17.22 10.21 2.26
N GLY A 119 -18.41 10.72 1.93
CA GLY A 119 -19.51 10.79 2.89
C GLY A 119 -20.85 11.15 2.25
N GLY A 120 -21.94 10.81 2.93
CA GLY A 120 -23.30 10.98 2.46
C GLY A 120 -23.58 10.19 1.18
N ASN A 121 -24.17 10.83 0.17
CA ASN A 121 -24.43 10.19 -1.12
C ASN A 121 -23.19 10.05 -2.02
N SER A 122 -22.08 10.68 -1.66
CA SER A 122 -20.86 10.70 -2.48
C SER A 122 -19.71 10.04 -1.70
N LEU A 123 -19.77 8.71 -1.66
CA LEU A 123 -18.79 7.85 -1.01
C LEU A 123 -18.43 6.64 -1.89
N LEU A 124 -17.27 6.05 -1.64
CA LEU A 124 -16.88 4.77 -2.23
C LEU A 124 -17.52 3.59 -1.51
N ILE A 125 -17.95 2.62 -2.31
CA ILE A 125 -18.47 1.33 -1.86
C ILE A 125 -17.62 0.19 -2.44
N PRO A 126 -17.49 -0.92 -1.71
CA PRO A 126 -18.00 -1.16 -0.35
C PRO A 126 -17.09 -0.58 0.74
N MET A 127 -17.71 0.06 1.73
CA MET A 127 -16.99 0.77 2.80
C MET A 127 -16.21 -0.18 3.73
N THR A 128 -16.73 -1.39 3.97
CA THR A 128 -16.10 -2.37 4.86
C THR A 128 -14.74 -2.80 4.32
N GLU A 129 -14.66 -3.29 3.09
CA GLU A 129 -13.39 -3.69 2.47
C GLU A 129 -12.45 -2.50 2.34
N PHE A 130 -12.94 -1.34 1.90
CA PHE A 130 -12.13 -0.13 1.82
C PHE A 130 -11.43 0.20 3.15
N SER A 131 -12.12 -0.03 4.26
CA SER A 131 -11.64 0.32 5.60
C SER A 131 -10.87 -0.82 6.29
N LEU A 132 -11.05 -2.07 5.87
CA LEU A 132 -10.54 -3.29 6.50
C LEU A 132 -9.53 -4.05 5.62
N GLY A 133 -8.59 -3.33 5.01
CA GLY A 133 -7.46 -3.93 4.29
C GLY A 133 -7.68 -4.19 2.80
N LEU A 134 -8.87 -3.87 2.27
CA LEU A 134 -9.23 -3.91 0.86
C LEU A 134 -8.96 -5.29 0.24
N THR A 135 -7.99 -5.37 -0.65
CA THR A 135 -7.59 -6.59 -1.37
C THR A 135 -6.27 -7.16 -0.86
N GLY A 136 -5.80 -6.72 0.31
CA GLY A 136 -4.61 -7.26 0.99
C GLY A 136 -3.31 -6.49 0.71
N ASP A 137 -3.34 -5.39 -0.02
CA ASP A 137 -2.13 -4.67 -0.47
C ASP A 137 -1.21 -4.23 0.68
N ILE A 138 -1.78 -3.68 1.75
CA ILE A 138 -1.03 -3.28 2.94
C ILE A 138 -0.46 -4.51 3.67
N ASN A 139 -1.14 -5.66 3.62
CA ASN A 139 -0.64 -6.90 4.23
C ASN A 139 0.60 -7.42 3.49
N ASP A 140 0.56 -7.39 2.16
CA ASP A 140 1.71 -7.77 1.33
C ASP A 140 2.90 -6.83 1.55
N ILE A 141 2.63 -5.52 1.69
CA ILE A 141 3.66 -4.53 2.08
C ILE A 141 4.23 -4.83 3.46
N MET A 142 3.40 -5.15 4.46
CA MET A 142 3.86 -5.54 5.79
C MET A 142 4.75 -6.78 5.74
N ASN A 143 4.34 -7.82 5.01
CA ASN A 143 5.12 -9.05 4.85
C ASN A 143 6.45 -8.78 4.15
N ALA A 144 6.44 -8.03 3.04
CA ALA A 144 7.64 -7.66 2.30
C ALA A 144 8.60 -6.83 3.16
N HIS A 145 8.12 -5.79 3.84
CA HIS A 145 8.96 -4.93 4.66
C HIS A 145 9.56 -5.69 5.85
N ASN A 146 8.73 -6.43 6.58
CA ASN A 146 9.19 -7.16 7.76
C ASN A 146 10.13 -8.31 7.38
N LEU A 147 10.01 -8.89 6.18
CA LEU A 147 11.01 -9.82 5.64
C LEU A 147 12.39 -9.16 5.50
N GLY A 148 12.46 -7.89 5.09
CA GLY A 148 13.71 -7.13 5.06
C GLY A 148 14.36 -7.02 6.45
N MET A 149 13.56 -6.73 7.49
CA MET A 149 14.04 -6.73 8.88
C MET A 149 14.47 -8.11 9.38
N VAL A 150 13.73 -9.17 9.02
CA VAL A 150 14.13 -10.55 9.35
C VAL A 150 15.48 -10.88 8.71
N ALA A 151 15.66 -10.59 7.41
CA ALA A 151 16.92 -10.83 6.72
C ALA A 151 18.08 -10.06 7.37
N MET A 152 17.87 -8.79 7.69
CA MET A 152 18.88 -7.95 8.33
C MET A 152 19.25 -8.44 9.73
N THR A 153 18.28 -8.77 10.59
CA THR A 153 18.56 -9.26 11.96
C THR A 153 19.22 -10.63 11.96
N ALA A 154 18.76 -11.55 11.09
CA ALA A 154 19.40 -12.85 10.89
C ALA A 154 20.84 -12.68 10.41
N ARG A 155 21.06 -11.74 9.48
CA ARG A 155 22.39 -11.42 8.97
C ARG A 155 23.35 -11.00 10.07
N MET A 156 22.94 -10.04 10.90
CA MET A 156 23.75 -9.57 12.04
C MET A 156 24.03 -10.69 13.04
N GLN A 157 23.06 -11.57 13.30
CA GLN A 157 23.24 -12.70 14.20
C GLN A 157 24.26 -13.71 13.66
N HIS A 158 24.17 -14.08 12.37
CA HIS A 158 25.13 -14.99 11.75
C HIS A 158 26.54 -14.42 11.76
N GLU A 159 26.68 -13.13 11.45
CA GLU A 159 27.96 -12.43 11.51
C GLU A 159 28.53 -12.32 12.93
N ARG A 160 27.69 -12.21 13.96
CA ARG A 160 28.13 -12.29 15.36
C ARG A 160 28.61 -13.71 15.72
N ASN A 161 27.96 -14.73 15.18
CA ASN A 161 28.18 -16.11 15.58
C ASN A 161 29.35 -16.79 14.85
N TYR A 162 29.68 -16.33 13.65
CA TYR A 162 30.68 -16.94 12.77
C TYR A 162 31.78 -15.95 12.39
N ASN A 163 33.01 -16.44 12.28
CA ASN A 163 34.09 -15.69 11.62
C ASN A 163 33.95 -15.73 10.09
N ASP A 164 34.82 -15.02 9.36
CA ASP A 164 34.69 -14.86 7.90
C ASP A 164 34.86 -16.17 7.13
N GLU A 165 35.79 -17.01 7.56
CA GLU A 165 36.01 -18.33 6.97
C GLU A 165 34.78 -19.23 7.15
N GLN A 166 34.20 -19.23 8.35
CA GLN A 166 32.98 -19.98 8.65
C GLN A 166 31.78 -19.46 7.87
N LEU A 167 31.60 -18.14 7.78
CA LEU A 167 30.52 -17.52 7.02
C LEU A 167 30.63 -17.89 5.53
N ALA A 168 31.81 -17.72 4.93
CA ALA A 168 32.05 -18.08 3.55
C ALA A 168 31.82 -19.58 3.29
N ARG A 169 32.30 -20.47 4.17
CA ARG A 169 32.14 -21.92 4.03
C ARG A 169 30.68 -22.39 4.19
N LEU A 170 29.93 -21.80 5.12
CA LEU A 170 28.58 -22.25 5.47
C LEU A 170 27.49 -21.63 4.60
N THR A 171 27.64 -20.37 4.20
CA THR A 171 26.60 -19.63 3.47
C THR A 171 27.05 -19.11 2.11
N GLY A 172 28.34 -19.14 1.80
CA GLY A 172 28.88 -18.53 0.58
C GLY A 172 28.90 -16.99 0.61
N MET A 173 28.55 -16.37 1.74
CA MET A 173 28.38 -14.92 1.83
C MET A 173 29.64 -14.26 2.40
N ARG A 174 30.07 -13.14 1.81
CA ARG A 174 31.06 -12.22 2.41
C ARG A 174 30.47 -11.53 3.63
N ARG A 175 31.26 -11.02 4.58
CA ARG A 175 30.78 -10.17 5.68
C ARG A 175 30.29 -8.80 5.18
N LEU A 176 29.20 -8.28 5.76
CA LEU A 176 28.69 -6.92 5.56
C LEU A 176 29.10 -5.97 6.69
N ASP A 177 29.36 -6.49 7.90
CA ASP A 177 29.88 -5.74 9.04
C ASP A 177 28.98 -4.56 9.43
N ILE A 178 27.67 -4.84 9.47
CA ILE A 178 26.62 -3.88 9.85
C ILE A 178 26.92 -3.31 11.24
N ASP A 179 26.85 -1.99 11.36
CA ASP A 179 26.91 -1.31 12.64
C ASP A 179 25.55 -1.39 13.34
N PRO A 180 25.45 -2.03 14.52
CA PRO A 180 24.18 -2.20 15.21
C PRO A 180 23.54 -0.89 15.70
N THR A 181 24.28 0.21 15.69
CA THR A 181 23.79 1.56 16.05
C THR A 181 23.34 2.38 14.84
N ARG A 182 23.56 1.87 13.62
CA ARG A 182 23.22 2.54 12.35
C ARG A 182 22.30 1.67 11.49
N VAL A 183 21.36 0.99 12.13
CA VAL A 183 20.22 0.36 11.47
C VAL A 183 19.09 1.38 11.38
N GLU A 184 18.78 1.81 10.16
CA GLU A 184 17.72 2.79 9.91
C GLU A 184 16.37 2.13 9.64
N PHE A 185 16.40 0.90 9.11
CA PHE A 185 15.21 0.11 8.83
C PHE A 185 14.51 -0.31 10.13
N GLY A 186 13.18 -0.30 10.12
CA GLY A 186 12.35 -0.67 11.26
C GLY A 186 11.35 -1.75 10.88
N TRP A 187 10.60 -2.23 11.85
CA TRP A 187 9.44 -3.08 11.57
C TRP A 187 8.25 -2.20 11.18
N ILE A 188 7.23 -2.78 10.55
CA ILE A 188 5.96 -2.08 10.33
C ILE A 188 4.76 -2.92 10.75
N ILE A 189 3.72 -2.21 11.16
CA ILE A 189 2.40 -2.75 11.48
C ILE A 189 1.33 -1.72 11.09
N ASP A 190 0.16 -2.16 10.65
CA ASP A 190 -0.92 -1.23 10.28
C ASP A 190 -1.85 -0.90 11.46
N PHE A 191 -1.26 -0.60 12.62
CA PHE A 191 -1.99 -0.18 13.82
C PHE A 191 -1.33 1.01 14.49
N CYS A 192 -2.14 1.85 15.14
CA CYS A 192 -1.66 3.01 15.89
C CYS A 192 -1.07 2.59 17.26
N ALA A 193 0.15 2.07 17.29
CA ALA A 193 0.79 1.57 18.50
C ALA A 193 1.97 2.45 18.96
N GLN A 194 1.71 3.50 19.75
CA GLN A 194 2.75 4.42 20.22
C GLN A 194 3.83 3.73 21.08
N ALA A 195 3.45 2.69 21.82
CA ALA A 195 4.36 1.91 22.67
C ALA A 195 5.46 1.17 21.89
N LEU A 196 5.29 0.95 20.58
CA LEU A 196 6.26 0.25 19.73
C LEU A 196 7.21 1.19 18.98
N ARG A 197 7.11 2.51 19.19
CA ARG A 197 7.97 3.49 18.52
C ARG A 197 9.46 3.31 18.83
N ASN A 198 9.78 2.89 20.05
CA ASN A 198 11.13 2.60 20.49
C ASN A 198 11.12 1.30 21.28
N ILE A 199 11.87 0.30 20.81
CA ILE A 199 11.95 -1.02 21.43
C ILE A 199 13.40 -1.49 21.49
N VAL A 200 13.65 -2.54 22.27
CA VAL A 200 14.89 -3.32 22.21
C VAL A 200 14.52 -4.73 21.75
N ILE A 201 15.22 -5.23 20.74
CA ILE A 201 15.03 -6.58 20.18
C ILE A 201 16.25 -7.45 20.47
N GLY A 202 16.13 -8.76 20.18
CA GLY A 202 17.25 -9.70 20.31
C GLY A 202 17.76 -9.87 21.75
N LEU A 203 16.86 -9.75 22.73
CA LEU A 203 17.14 -10.11 24.12
C LEU A 203 17.21 -11.64 24.26
N GLY A 204 17.96 -12.12 25.25
CA GLY A 204 18.16 -13.55 25.48
C GLY A 204 19.62 -13.96 25.32
N GLY A 205 19.84 -15.19 24.87
CA GLY A 205 21.15 -15.80 24.66
C GLY A 205 21.71 -15.59 23.24
N ARG A 206 22.84 -16.25 22.97
CA ARG A 206 23.58 -16.14 21.69
C ARG A 206 22.75 -16.56 20.46
N THR A 207 21.72 -17.37 20.64
CA THR A 207 20.86 -17.91 19.58
C THR A 207 19.56 -17.12 19.37
N ASP A 208 19.30 -16.08 20.18
CA ASP A 208 17.99 -15.39 20.21
C ASP A 208 17.97 -14.06 19.44
N GLY A 209 18.96 -13.85 18.55
CA GLY A 209 19.11 -12.64 17.76
C GLY A 209 20.19 -11.67 18.29
N TYR A 210 20.34 -10.54 17.61
CA TYR A 210 21.30 -9.49 17.96
C TYR A 210 20.64 -8.41 18.81
N THR A 211 21.17 -8.14 20.01
CA THR A 211 20.58 -7.13 20.90
C THR A 211 20.84 -5.72 20.37
N MET A 212 19.78 -4.98 20.06
CA MET A 212 19.87 -3.63 19.51
C MET A 212 18.58 -2.82 19.75
N GLN A 213 18.68 -1.49 19.68
CA GLN A 213 17.51 -0.63 19.58
C GLN A 213 16.83 -0.82 18.23
N SER A 214 15.50 -0.77 18.22
CA SER A 214 14.69 -0.87 17.01
C SER A 214 13.38 -0.08 17.18
N LYS A 215 12.53 -0.12 16.17
CA LYS A 215 11.30 0.68 16.09
C LYS A 215 10.24 -0.01 15.22
N PHE A 216 8.97 0.30 15.47
CA PHE A 216 7.87 0.06 14.54
C PHE A 216 7.37 1.37 13.92
N GLY A 217 7.14 1.36 12.61
CA GLY A 217 6.38 2.36 11.88
C GLY A 217 4.97 1.88 11.52
N ILE A 218 4.10 2.80 11.10
CA ILE A 218 2.82 2.43 10.50
C ILE A 218 3.04 1.97 9.06
N ALA A 219 2.31 0.94 8.61
CA ALA A 219 2.58 0.28 7.33
C ALA A 219 2.58 1.21 6.10
N VAL A 220 1.63 2.16 6.05
CA VAL A 220 1.55 3.16 4.97
C VAL A 220 2.70 4.17 4.96
N GLY A 221 3.50 4.24 6.03
CA GLY A 221 4.74 5.03 6.11
C GLY A 221 5.98 4.29 5.59
N SER A 222 5.83 3.03 5.14
CA SER A 222 6.90 2.25 4.55
C SER A 222 7.38 2.83 3.22
N GLU A 223 8.68 2.79 2.96
CA GLU A 223 9.26 3.13 1.66
C GLU A 223 8.69 2.23 0.54
N LEU A 224 8.31 0.98 0.85
CA LEU A 224 7.64 0.09 -0.11
C LEU A 224 6.31 0.66 -0.61
N MET A 225 5.58 1.40 0.24
CA MET A 225 4.34 2.07 -0.16
C MET A 225 4.62 3.22 -1.15
N ALA A 226 5.69 3.97 -0.92
CA ALA A 226 6.12 5.04 -1.83
C ALA A 226 6.66 4.49 -3.16
N ILE A 227 7.40 3.39 -3.12
CA ILE A 227 7.86 2.68 -4.32
C ILE A 227 6.66 2.17 -5.13
N LEU A 228 5.67 1.55 -4.47
CA LEU A 228 4.46 1.05 -5.13
C LEU A 228 3.72 2.15 -5.89
N SER A 229 3.59 3.35 -5.31
CA SER A 229 2.85 4.45 -5.95
C SER A 229 3.53 5.05 -7.18
N ILE A 230 4.81 4.73 -7.43
CA ILE A 230 5.58 5.28 -8.57
C ILE A 230 6.17 4.22 -9.49
N ALA A 231 6.02 2.94 -9.15
CA ALA A 231 6.56 1.85 -9.95
C ALA A 231 5.80 1.72 -11.27
N THR A 232 6.53 1.56 -12.37
CA THR A 232 5.91 1.46 -13.71
C THR A 232 5.65 0.01 -14.13
N ASP A 233 6.40 -0.94 -13.57
CA ASP A 233 6.23 -2.37 -13.79
C ASP A 233 6.90 -3.18 -12.66
N LEU A 234 6.81 -4.51 -12.73
CA LEU A 234 7.38 -5.41 -11.72
C LEU A 234 8.92 -5.40 -11.70
N ALA A 235 9.58 -5.13 -12.83
CA ALA A 235 11.04 -5.04 -12.88
C ALA A 235 11.53 -3.75 -12.22
N ASP A 236 10.87 -2.62 -12.46
CA ASP A 236 11.10 -1.34 -11.79
C ASP A 236 10.82 -1.44 -10.27
N LEU A 237 9.68 -2.02 -9.89
CA LEU A 237 9.36 -2.31 -8.49
C LEU A 237 10.48 -3.08 -7.79
N LYS A 238 10.92 -4.19 -8.39
CA LYS A 238 12.00 -5.04 -7.86
C LYS A 238 13.33 -4.28 -7.76
N GLU A 239 13.67 -3.48 -8.77
CA GLU A 239 14.93 -2.73 -8.78
C GLU A 239 14.96 -1.66 -7.68
N ARG A 240 13.87 -0.90 -7.53
CA ARG A 240 13.72 0.07 -6.45
C ARG A 240 13.82 -0.58 -5.08
N ILE A 241 13.15 -1.72 -4.88
CA ILE A 241 13.23 -2.48 -3.62
C ILE A 241 14.65 -2.93 -3.32
N ASN A 242 15.37 -3.45 -4.32
CA ASN A 242 16.77 -3.87 -4.14
C ASN A 242 17.70 -2.72 -3.72
N ASN A 243 17.37 -1.49 -4.08
CA ASN A 243 18.18 -0.30 -3.79
C ASN A 243 17.82 0.38 -2.45
N ILE A 244 16.82 -0.13 -1.71
CA ILE A 244 16.51 0.35 -0.35
C ILE A 244 17.74 0.15 0.53
N THR A 245 18.16 1.22 1.20
CA THR A 245 19.21 1.17 2.23
C THR A 245 18.58 0.78 3.56
N VAL A 246 19.07 -0.29 4.16
CA VAL A 246 18.53 -0.82 5.43
C VAL A 246 19.39 -0.45 6.64
N ALA A 247 20.70 -0.30 6.44
CA ALA A 247 21.65 0.00 7.49
C ALA A 247 22.94 0.58 6.89
N PHE A 248 23.87 0.97 7.76
CA PHE A 248 25.25 1.28 7.39
C PHE A 248 26.21 0.29 8.04
N ASP A 249 27.28 -0.05 7.32
CA ASP A 249 28.38 -0.82 7.90
C ASP A 249 29.25 0.03 8.84
N LYS A 250 30.20 -0.60 9.54
CA LYS A 250 31.11 0.11 10.47
C LYS A 250 31.96 1.18 9.79
N SER A 251 32.21 1.06 8.48
CA SER A 251 32.93 2.09 7.69
C SER A 251 32.02 3.24 7.23
N GLY A 252 30.70 3.12 7.38
CA GLY A 252 29.70 4.09 6.94
C GLY A 252 29.20 3.88 5.52
N LYS A 253 29.48 2.74 4.88
CA LYS A 253 28.92 2.41 3.58
C LYS A 253 27.47 1.93 3.73
N PRO A 254 26.55 2.33 2.84
CA PRO A 254 25.18 1.82 2.86
C PRO A 254 25.17 0.31 2.59
N VAL A 255 24.32 -0.39 3.34
CA VAL A 255 23.94 -1.79 3.14
C VAL A 255 22.51 -1.82 2.62
N THR A 256 22.30 -2.46 1.48
CA THR A 256 21.02 -2.46 0.77
C THR A 256 20.26 -3.78 0.89
N CYS A 257 18.98 -3.80 0.50
CA CYS A 257 18.22 -5.04 0.32
C CYS A 257 18.88 -6.00 -0.69
N ARG A 258 19.63 -5.48 -1.66
CA ARG A 258 20.44 -6.28 -2.59
C ARG A 258 21.62 -6.96 -1.89
N ASP A 259 22.33 -6.23 -1.04
CA ASP A 259 23.45 -6.79 -0.26
C ASP A 259 22.99 -7.91 0.68
N LEU A 260 21.75 -7.84 1.16
CA LEU A 260 21.09 -8.88 1.94
C LEU A 260 20.45 -9.99 1.10
N GLU A 261 20.48 -9.89 -0.23
CA GLU A 261 19.84 -10.82 -1.17
C GLU A 261 18.33 -11.04 -0.91
N VAL A 262 17.65 -10.06 -0.32
CA VAL A 262 16.24 -10.17 0.11
C VAL A 262 15.26 -9.42 -0.81
N GLY A 263 15.72 -8.42 -1.56
CA GLY A 263 14.83 -7.53 -2.32
C GLY A 263 13.95 -8.26 -3.36
N ASN A 264 14.45 -9.33 -3.98
CA ASN A 264 13.66 -10.14 -4.90
C ASN A 264 12.51 -10.88 -4.20
N ALA A 265 12.75 -11.38 -2.97
CA ALA A 265 11.71 -12.05 -2.18
C ALA A 265 10.66 -11.06 -1.69
N MET A 266 11.09 -9.85 -1.31
CA MET A 266 10.18 -8.74 -0.98
C MET A 266 9.29 -8.37 -2.18
N ALA A 267 9.88 -8.24 -3.37
CA ALA A 267 9.12 -7.99 -4.60
C ALA A 267 8.14 -9.12 -4.95
N ALA A 268 8.47 -10.37 -4.63
CA ALA A 268 7.58 -11.51 -4.84
C ALA A 268 6.32 -11.43 -3.98
N PHE A 269 6.43 -11.01 -2.71
CA PHE A 269 5.27 -10.69 -1.87
C PHE A 269 4.39 -9.60 -2.50
N MET A 270 5.02 -8.59 -3.12
CA MET A 270 4.31 -7.46 -3.73
C MET A 270 3.83 -7.70 -5.18
N ARG A 271 4.02 -8.90 -5.73
CA ARG A 271 3.71 -9.21 -7.15
C ARG A 271 2.29 -8.82 -7.54
N ASN A 272 1.31 -9.11 -6.68
CA ASN A 272 -0.10 -8.82 -6.95
C ASN A 272 -0.52 -7.44 -6.43
N THR A 273 0.26 -6.88 -5.50
CA THR A 273 0.02 -5.57 -4.90
C THR A 273 0.03 -4.47 -5.97
N ILE A 274 0.92 -4.57 -6.97
CA ILE A 274 1.07 -3.59 -8.07
C ILE A 274 -0.22 -3.32 -8.88
N ASN A 275 -1.20 -4.22 -8.82
CA ASN A 275 -2.46 -4.08 -9.53
C ASN A 275 -3.47 -3.25 -8.71
N PRO A 276 -4.04 -2.17 -9.26
CA PRO A 276 -5.03 -1.36 -8.56
C PRO A 276 -6.32 -2.15 -8.30
N THR A 277 -7.01 -1.82 -7.20
CA THR A 277 -8.33 -2.38 -6.90
C THR A 277 -9.42 -1.56 -7.55
N LEU A 278 -10.34 -2.21 -8.26
CA LEU A 278 -11.53 -1.56 -8.79
C LEU A 278 -12.63 -1.53 -7.72
N MET A 279 -13.06 -0.32 -7.38
CA MET A 279 -14.21 0.01 -6.56
C MET A 279 -15.16 0.90 -7.35
N CYS A 280 -16.21 1.41 -6.70
CA CYS A 280 -17.06 2.42 -7.30
C CYS A 280 -17.67 3.36 -6.28
N THR A 281 -18.25 4.46 -6.76
CA THR A 281 -19.09 5.33 -5.93
C THR A 281 -20.45 4.69 -5.65
N ALA A 282 -21.23 5.28 -4.74
CA ALA A 282 -22.60 4.85 -4.44
C ALA A 282 -23.54 4.87 -5.67
N GLU A 283 -23.23 5.67 -6.70
CA GLU A 283 -23.92 5.67 -8.00
C GLU A 283 -23.22 4.84 -9.09
N TYR A 284 -22.26 3.98 -8.71
CA TYR A 284 -21.57 3.02 -9.57
C TYR A 284 -20.70 3.64 -10.68
N ASN A 285 -20.07 4.79 -10.39
CA ASN A 285 -18.94 5.29 -11.19
C ASN A 285 -17.65 4.55 -10.80
N PRO A 286 -16.83 4.06 -11.76
CA PRO A 286 -15.63 3.29 -11.44
C PRO A 286 -14.57 4.15 -10.74
N CYS A 287 -13.96 3.61 -9.69
CA CYS A 287 -12.86 4.23 -8.98
C CYS A 287 -11.75 3.22 -8.71
N LEU A 288 -10.52 3.56 -9.11
CA LEU A 288 -9.33 2.77 -8.79
C LEU A 288 -8.83 3.17 -7.40
N VAL A 289 -8.71 2.20 -6.52
CA VAL A 289 -8.10 2.38 -5.21
C VAL A 289 -6.76 1.65 -5.18
N HIS A 290 -5.69 2.39 -5.01
CA HIS A 290 -4.34 1.83 -5.08
C HIS A 290 -3.32 2.71 -4.36
N ALA A 291 -2.38 2.05 -3.67
CA ALA A 291 -1.36 2.67 -2.84
C ALA A 291 -1.91 3.70 -1.83
N GLY A 292 -1.07 4.23 -0.97
CA GLY A 292 -1.48 5.22 0.01
C GLY A 292 -0.33 5.81 0.79
N PRO A 293 0.73 6.30 0.11
CA PRO A 293 1.88 6.86 0.81
C PRO A 293 1.48 8.09 1.61
N PHE A 294 2.22 8.33 2.68
CA PHE A 294 2.13 9.58 3.44
C PHE A 294 2.50 10.79 2.57
N ALA A 295 1.81 11.91 2.81
CA ALA A 295 2.00 13.14 2.04
C ALA A 295 3.05 14.10 2.60
N ASN A 296 3.62 13.78 3.76
CA ASN A 296 4.67 14.58 4.42
C ASN A 296 6.07 14.01 4.23
N ILE A 297 6.20 12.69 4.15
CA ILE A 297 7.48 11.98 3.97
C ILE A 297 7.60 11.29 2.60
N ALA A 298 6.54 11.34 1.78
CA ALA A 298 6.48 10.78 0.44
C ALA A 298 5.51 11.60 -0.43
N VAL A 299 5.25 11.13 -1.66
CA VAL A 299 4.54 11.88 -2.72
C VAL A 299 3.08 12.21 -2.41
N GLY A 300 2.42 11.47 -1.51
CA GLY A 300 1.05 11.76 -1.06
C GLY A 300 -0.05 11.68 -2.13
N GLN A 301 0.26 11.11 -3.30
CA GLN A 301 -0.63 10.89 -4.44
C GLN A 301 -1.36 9.55 -4.34
#